data_AF-A0A9P5BGQ3-F1
#
_entry.id   AF-A0A9P5BGQ3-F1
#
_cell.length_a   1.000
_cell.length_b   1.000
_cell.length_c   1.000
_cell.angle_alpha   90.00
_cell.angle_beta   90.00
_cell.angle_gamma   90.00
#
_symmetry.space_group_name_H-M   'P 1'
#
loop_
_entity.id
_entity.type
_entity.pdbx_description
1 polymer ?
#
loop_
_entity_poly.entity_id
_entity_poly.type
_entity_poly.pdbx_seq_one_letter_code
_entity_poly.pdbx_strand_id
1 'polypeptide(L)'
;MPFIDESTSPASKIRIAIDRGGTFRDCLGIVPGKPDILVKLLSNDPANYGDAPTEGNRRILEAATGQTLPRGEKIDTSDIESIEMGTTVATNALLERSTTPCALVVTRGFKDLLRIGSRAAFEELLATVNADMTAAGAPTKTVEELALGFLQVANETMCRPIRSLTEAKGYRTSDNEVGVFGGAGGQHACAIAANLGIDRILIHRYSSILSAYGMALADLVHDIQLPCSLPLETSLAELDARLEDLESRATEKLILDGVSMQSITFQHFLNLRYSEAFTAEHKRQFSFIMSGRDILVENVRVRATAQSPSVEPGFNLEKQMDVSSLTAVSNDKISNSVRVYFQKGWSDAHLYLFNSLDKRCIVQGPAIILDDLQTIIVSPEAKAIVLERHVVLELESEPRVNYGGEKMPGPKRVDPVELTVLSHRFMSIAEQMGHALQKSSVSVNIKERLDFSCALFSPEGRLVANAPHVPVHLGSMEQAVMYQHNKYRGTLRPGDVLVANHPISGGTHLPDITCITPIFYNEGKDIIFYTASRGHHQETGGILPGSMPAGSVSLYEEGAMIVSEFLVKDGTFDEEMITRIILEEPSRLPGCSGTRKLADNINDLKA
;
A
#
# COMPACT_ATOMS: atom_id res chain seq x y z
N MET A 1 -44.69 -6.09 -55.34
CA MET A 1 -44.63 -5.14 -54.21
C MET A 1 -43.24 -5.25 -53.62
N PRO A 2 -42.39 -4.21 -53.71
CA PRO A 2 -41.10 -4.26 -53.05
C PRO A 2 -41.31 -3.98 -51.56
N PHE A 3 -40.81 -4.88 -50.71
CA PHE A 3 -40.62 -4.62 -49.30
C PHE A 3 -39.47 -3.62 -49.16
N ILE A 4 -39.79 -2.46 -48.62
CA ILE A 4 -38.82 -1.54 -48.03
C ILE A 4 -38.44 -2.18 -46.70
N ASP A 5 -37.25 -2.77 -46.63
CA ASP A 5 -36.59 -3.05 -45.36
C ASP A 5 -35.68 -1.85 -45.08
N GLU A 6 -36.25 -0.83 -44.44
CA GLU A 6 -35.49 0.27 -43.86
C GLU A 6 -34.65 -0.31 -42.73
N SER A 7 -33.38 -0.56 -43.03
CA SER A 7 -32.33 -0.75 -42.04
C SER A 7 -32.18 0.52 -41.20
N THR A 8 -33.05 0.69 -40.22
CA THR A 8 -32.79 1.57 -39.08
C THR A 8 -31.79 0.84 -38.21
N SER A 9 -30.53 1.28 -38.25
CA SER A 9 -29.59 1.00 -37.16
C SER A 9 -30.32 1.26 -35.84
N PRO A 10 -30.32 0.33 -34.86
CA PRO A 10 -30.92 0.62 -33.57
C PRO A 10 -30.30 1.92 -33.06
N ALA A 11 -31.16 2.88 -32.69
CA ALA A 11 -30.70 4.14 -32.09
C ALA A 11 -29.76 3.78 -30.94
N SER A 12 -28.53 4.28 -31.02
CA SER A 12 -27.49 3.98 -30.03
C SER A 12 -27.92 4.55 -28.68
N LYS A 13 -28.40 3.68 -27.80
CA LYS A 13 -28.86 4.04 -26.46
C LYS A 13 -27.69 4.48 -25.58
N ILE A 14 -28.02 5.23 -24.53
CA ILE A 14 -27.07 5.91 -23.64
C ILE A 14 -26.74 4.99 -22.47
N ARG A 15 -25.45 4.83 -22.17
CA ARG A 15 -24.98 4.13 -20.97
C ARG A 15 -24.48 5.14 -19.95
N ILE A 16 -24.91 5.01 -18.70
CA ILE A 16 -24.58 5.95 -17.64
C ILE A 16 -23.91 5.22 -16.49
N ALA A 17 -22.73 5.70 -16.07
CA ALA A 17 -22.06 5.22 -14.87
C ALA A 17 -21.94 6.35 -13.84
N ILE A 18 -22.26 6.05 -12.58
CA ILE A 18 -22.29 7.01 -11.48
C ILE A 18 -21.50 6.47 -10.30
N ASP A 19 -20.48 7.20 -9.87
CA ASP A 19 -19.85 6.97 -8.57
C ASP A 19 -20.51 7.85 -7.51
N ARG A 20 -21.17 7.19 -6.56
CA ARG A 20 -21.82 7.80 -5.40
C ARG A 20 -20.90 7.69 -4.17
N GLY A 21 -19.94 8.61 -4.02
CA GLY A 21 -19.07 8.70 -2.82
C GLY A 21 -18.45 10.07 -2.53
N GLY A 22 -18.16 10.41 -1.26
CA GLY A 22 -17.40 11.63 -0.90
C GLY A 22 -18.09 12.98 -1.19
N THR A 23 -17.28 14.03 -1.42
CA THR A 23 -17.73 15.43 -1.62
C THR A 23 -18.42 15.68 -2.96
N PHE A 24 -18.04 14.93 -4.01
CA PHE A 24 -18.56 15.08 -5.36
C PHE A 24 -19.25 13.81 -5.84
N ARG A 25 -20.23 13.95 -6.74
CA ARG A 25 -20.80 12.86 -7.53
C ARG A 25 -20.24 12.92 -8.93
N ASP A 26 -19.67 11.81 -9.37
CA ASP A 26 -19.02 11.68 -10.67
C ASP A 26 -19.91 10.86 -11.58
N CYS A 27 -20.35 11.46 -12.68
CA CYS A 27 -21.24 10.83 -13.65
C CYS A 27 -20.60 10.85 -15.03
N LEU A 28 -20.67 9.72 -15.72
CA LEU A 28 -20.19 9.51 -17.08
C LEU A 28 -21.34 9.01 -17.94
N GLY A 29 -21.61 9.71 -19.03
CA GLY A 29 -22.54 9.29 -20.08
C GLY A 29 -21.78 8.90 -21.34
N ILE A 30 -21.96 7.65 -21.80
CA ILE A 30 -21.38 7.16 -23.05
C ILE A 30 -22.51 7.01 -24.07
N VAL A 31 -22.39 7.76 -25.16
CA VAL A 31 -23.28 7.66 -26.33
C VAL A 31 -22.46 7.11 -27.49
N PRO A 32 -22.79 5.92 -28.04
CA PRO A 32 -21.99 5.34 -29.11
C PRO A 32 -21.80 6.31 -30.29
N GLY A 33 -20.54 6.49 -30.72
CA GLY A 33 -20.19 7.38 -31.82
C GLY A 33 -20.14 8.87 -31.48
N LYS A 34 -20.37 9.28 -30.22
CA LYS A 34 -20.21 10.66 -29.74
C LYS A 34 -19.13 10.75 -28.65
N PRO A 35 -18.57 11.95 -28.38
CA PRO A 35 -17.70 12.16 -27.22
C PRO A 35 -18.41 11.84 -25.90
N ASP A 36 -17.62 11.36 -24.93
CA ASP A 36 -18.11 11.10 -23.57
C ASP A 36 -18.64 12.38 -22.91
N ILE A 37 -19.74 12.23 -22.16
CA ILE A 37 -20.39 13.31 -21.44
C ILE A 37 -20.02 13.19 -19.96
N LEU A 38 -19.29 14.17 -19.44
CA LEU A 38 -18.80 14.18 -18.06
C LEU A 38 -19.59 15.18 -17.23
N VAL A 39 -20.12 14.73 -16.08
CA VAL A 39 -20.86 15.59 -15.17
C VAL A 39 -20.34 15.37 -13.74
N LYS A 40 -19.79 16.43 -13.14
CA LYS A 40 -19.33 16.45 -11.74
C LYS A 40 -20.23 17.37 -10.92
N LEU A 41 -20.86 16.82 -9.88
CA LEU A 41 -21.82 17.53 -9.03
C LEU A 41 -21.35 17.53 -7.58
N LEU A 42 -21.81 18.48 -6.78
CA LEU A 42 -21.66 18.37 -5.33
C LEU A 42 -22.56 17.26 -4.83
N SER A 43 -22.05 16.46 -3.90
CA SER A 43 -22.80 15.37 -3.30
C SER A 43 -24.04 15.81 -2.54
N ASN A 44 -24.03 17.04 -2.01
CA ASN A 44 -25.12 17.63 -1.25
C ASN A 44 -25.21 19.13 -1.59
N ASP A 45 -26.22 19.49 -2.38
CA ASP A 45 -26.49 20.86 -2.81
C ASP A 45 -28.01 21.10 -2.94
N PRO A 46 -28.74 21.10 -1.81
CA PRO A 46 -30.20 21.13 -1.80
C PRO A 46 -30.77 22.43 -2.36
N ALA A 47 -29.94 23.47 -2.50
CA ALA A 47 -30.33 24.73 -3.13
C ALA A 47 -30.52 24.59 -4.65
N ASN A 48 -29.83 23.63 -5.29
CA ASN A 48 -29.82 23.47 -6.74
C ASN A 48 -30.53 22.19 -7.23
N TYR A 49 -30.45 21.10 -6.47
CA TYR A 49 -31.06 19.80 -6.81
C TYR A 49 -31.29 18.95 -5.55
N GLY A 50 -32.37 18.17 -5.55
CA GLY A 50 -32.73 17.30 -4.42
C GLY A 50 -31.91 16.01 -4.33
N ASP A 51 -31.43 15.50 -5.45
CA ASP A 51 -30.65 14.26 -5.55
C ASP A 51 -29.59 14.38 -6.66
N ALA A 52 -28.31 14.23 -6.30
CA ALA A 52 -27.20 14.40 -7.23
C ALA A 52 -27.16 13.32 -8.34
N PRO A 53 -27.39 12.01 -8.07
CA PRO A 53 -27.52 11.00 -9.13
C PRO A 53 -28.61 11.32 -10.15
N THR A 54 -29.81 11.69 -9.68
CA THR A 54 -30.93 12.06 -10.57
C THR A 54 -30.59 13.29 -11.41
N GLU A 55 -29.94 14.30 -10.82
CA GLU A 55 -29.46 15.48 -11.55
C GLU A 55 -28.36 15.14 -12.56
N GLY A 56 -27.47 14.20 -12.23
CA GLY A 56 -26.44 13.69 -13.13
C GLY A 56 -27.04 13.03 -14.38
N ASN A 57 -28.00 12.11 -14.18
CA ASN A 57 -28.76 11.50 -15.27
C ASN A 57 -29.43 12.54 -16.15
N ARG A 58 -30.09 13.54 -15.54
CA ARG A 58 -30.76 14.63 -16.26
C ARG A 58 -29.79 15.38 -17.17
N ARG A 59 -28.66 15.86 -16.63
CA ARG A 59 -27.67 16.63 -17.41
C ARG A 59 -27.04 15.81 -18.53
N ILE A 60 -26.79 14.52 -18.30
CA ILE A 60 -26.27 13.62 -19.33
C ILE A 60 -27.29 13.47 -20.47
N LEU A 61 -28.57 13.26 -20.15
CA LEU A 61 -29.62 13.14 -21.16
C LEU A 61 -29.83 14.45 -21.93
N GLU A 62 -29.82 15.60 -21.26
CA GLU A 62 -29.90 16.90 -21.94
C GLU A 62 -28.75 17.08 -22.93
N ALA A 63 -27.53 16.76 -22.53
CA ALA A 63 -26.35 16.86 -23.39
C ALA A 63 -26.39 15.84 -24.54
N ALA A 64 -26.91 14.64 -24.31
CA ALA A 64 -26.97 13.57 -25.32
C ALA A 64 -28.06 13.82 -26.38
N THR A 65 -29.23 14.29 -25.95
CA THR A 65 -30.44 14.47 -26.77
C THR A 65 -30.59 15.89 -27.31
N GLY A 66 -29.96 16.88 -26.68
CA GLY A 66 -30.16 18.30 -26.95
C GLY A 66 -31.51 18.85 -26.45
N GLN A 67 -32.30 18.05 -25.74
CA GLN A 67 -33.59 18.47 -25.18
C GLN A 67 -33.41 18.99 -23.76
N THR A 68 -34.06 20.11 -23.42
CA THR A 68 -34.08 20.62 -22.06
C THR A 68 -35.05 19.80 -21.20
N LEU A 69 -34.56 19.26 -20.09
CA LEU A 69 -35.32 18.45 -19.15
C LEU A 69 -35.54 19.23 -17.85
N PRO A 70 -36.80 19.51 -17.45
CA PRO A 70 -37.09 20.27 -16.24
C PRO A 70 -36.59 19.57 -14.97
N ARG A 71 -36.10 20.37 -14.01
CA ARG A 71 -35.64 19.85 -12.71
C ARG A 71 -36.82 19.36 -11.87
N GLY A 72 -36.66 18.22 -11.19
CA GLY A 72 -37.65 17.67 -10.26
C GLY A 72 -38.79 16.90 -10.92
N GLU A 73 -38.82 16.81 -12.26
CA GLU A 73 -39.77 15.97 -12.98
C GLU A 73 -39.19 14.56 -13.23
N LYS A 74 -40.08 13.61 -13.56
CA LYS A 74 -39.65 12.25 -13.92
C LYS A 74 -38.91 12.28 -15.26
N ILE A 75 -37.75 11.64 -15.28
CA ILE A 75 -36.89 11.52 -16.45
C ILE A 75 -37.38 10.34 -17.31
N ASP A 76 -37.56 10.54 -18.61
CA ASP A 76 -37.80 9.45 -19.56
C ASP A 76 -36.51 8.65 -19.76
N THR A 77 -36.58 7.34 -19.56
CA THR A 77 -35.45 6.42 -19.63
C THR A 77 -35.42 5.61 -20.93
N SER A 78 -36.30 5.90 -21.90
CA SER A 78 -36.43 5.14 -23.15
C SER A 78 -35.13 5.07 -23.96
N ASP A 79 -34.35 6.16 -23.92
CA ASP A 79 -33.06 6.30 -24.58
C ASP A 79 -31.88 5.74 -23.77
N ILE A 80 -32.12 5.25 -22.54
CA ILE A 80 -31.09 4.69 -21.68
C ILE A 80 -31.00 3.16 -21.90
N GLU A 81 -29.78 2.67 -22.09
CA GLU A 81 -29.46 1.24 -22.15
C GLU A 81 -29.24 0.68 -20.74
N SER A 82 -28.37 1.32 -19.97
CA SER A 82 -28.00 0.92 -18.62
C SER A 82 -27.68 2.13 -17.74
N ILE A 83 -27.93 1.97 -16.44
CA ILE A 83 -27.43 2.85 -15.39
C ILE A 83 -26.68 1.98 -14.38
N GLU A 84 -25.39 2.22 -14.26
CA GLU A 84 -24.52 1.55 -13.30
C GLU A 84 -24.17 2.53 -12.20
N MET A 85 -24.35 2.11 -10.95
CA MET A 85 -24.18 3.01 -9.81
C MET A 85 -23.39 2.32 -8.70
N GLY A 86 -22.17 2.81 -8.48
CA GLY A 86 -21.31 2.41 -7.39
C GLY A 86 -21.60 3.32 -6.20
N THR A 87 -21.63 2.77 -5.00
CA THR A 87 -21.89 3.56 -3.79
C THR A 87 -20.87 3.21 -2.71
N THR A 88 -20.18 4.22 -2.20
CA THR A 88 -19.34 4.08 -1.01
C THR A 88 -20.04 4.61 0.24
N VAL A 89 -21.33 4.96 0.17
CA VAL A 89 -22.06 5.60 1.27
C VAL A 89 -22.00 4.78 2.57
N ALA A 90 -22.05 3.45 2.49
CA ALA A 90 -21.95 2.59 3.67
C ALA A 90 -20.53 2.59 4.26
N THR A 91 -19.51 2.47 3.42
CA THR A 91 -18.09 2.47 3.84
C THR A 91 -17.69 3.84 4.37
N ASN A 92 -18.10 4.93 3.71
CA ASN A 92 -17.92 6.30 4.18
C ASN A 92 -18.66 6.55 5.49
N ALA A 93 -19.91 6.11 5.64
CA ALA A 93 -20.61 6.25 6.91
C ALA A 93 -19.90 5.52 8.07
N LEU A 94 -19.25 4.38 7.79
CA LEU A 94 -18.44 3.64 8.74
C LEU A 94 -17.10 4.34 9.05
N LEU A 95 -16.41 4.85 8.02
CA LEU A 95 -15.11 5.52 8.12
C LEU A 95 -15.21 6.93 8.72
N GLU A 96 -16.19 7.71 8.27
CA GLU A 96 -16.56 9.04 8.78
C GLU A 96 -17.30 8.94 10.13
N ARG A 97 -17.63 7.71 10.56
CA ARG A 97 -18.38 7.40 11.79
C ARG A 97 -19.65 8.23 11.91
N SER A 98 -20.36 8.43 10.80
CA SER A 98 -21.62 9.18 10.72
C SER A 98 -22.82 8.41 11.30
N THR A 99 -22.56 7.60 12.33
CA THR A 99 -23.54 7.14 13.33
C THR A 99 -23.67 8.21 14.43
N THR A 100 -24.39 7.94 15.52
CA THR A 100 -24.74 8.89 16.61
C THR A 100 -23.75 10.05 16.84
N PRO A 101 -24.22 11.32 16.98
CA PRO A 101 -23.36 12.49 17.08
C PRO A 101 -22.25 12.33 18.11
N CYS A 102 -21.01 12.47 17.66
CA CYS A 102 -19.80 12.39 18.47
C CYS A 102 -19.23 13.79 18.73
N ALA A 103 -18.72 14.02 19.93
CA ALA A 103 -17.97 15.23 20.27
C ALA A 103 -16.47 14.99 20.06
N LEU A 104 -15.79 15.89 19.34
CA LEU A 104 -14.34 15.91 19.26
C LEU A 104 -13.77 16.60 20.52
N VAL A 105 -13.14 15.81 21.39
CA VAL A 105 -12.42 16.32 22.56
C VAL A 105 -10.94 16.37 22.21
N VAL A 106 -10.39 17.57 22.07
CA VAL A 106 -8.96 17.80 21.87
C VAL A 106 -8.34 18.40 23.12
N THR A 107 -7.06 18.11 23.36
CA THR A 107 -6.26 18.76 24.39
C THR A 107 -6.25 20.27 24.18
N ARG A 108 -6.24 21.04 25.27
CA ARG A 108 -6.15 22.51 25.24
C ARG A 108 -4.97 22.94 24.36
N GLY A 109 -5.25 23.64 23.25
CA GLY A 109 -4.26 24.05 22.25
C GLY A 109 -4.45 23.45 20.85
N PHE A 110 -5.23 22.37 20.71
CA PHE A 110 -5.43 21.65 19.44
C PHE A 110 -6.79 21.92 18.76
N LYS A 111 -7.54 22.92 19.23
CA LYS A 111 -8.89 23.27 18.74
C LYS A 111 -8.90 23.72 17.26
N ASP A 112 -7.76 24.20 16.77
CA ASP A 112 -7.63 24.82 15.44
C ASP A 112 -7.19 23.83 14.35
N LEU A 113 -7.00 22.54 14.69
CA LEU A 113 -6.68 21.45 13.73
C LEU A 113 -7.68 21.35 12.56
N LEU A 114 -8.92 21.82 12.74
CA LEU A 114 -9.97 21.82 11.72
C LEU A 114 -10.08 23.14 10.94
N ARG A 115 -9.33 24.18 11.30
CA ARG A 115 -9.35 25.49 10.65
C ARG A 115 -8.07 25.71 9.87
N ILE A 116 -7.99 25.16 8.66
CA ILE A 116 -7.04 25.66 7.67
C ILE A 116 -7.81 25.97 6.39
N GLY A 117 -7.79 27.26 6.03
CA GLY A 117 -8.45 27.77 4.84
C GLY A 117 -8.27 29.28 4.68
N SER A 118 -7.09 29.82 4.99
CA SER A 118 -6.63 31.15 4.55
C SER A 118 -5.19 31.39 5.00
N ARG A 119 -4.48 32.29 4.31
CA ARG A 119 -3.13 32.75 4.67
C ARG A 119 -3.04 33.24 6.13
N ALA A 120 -4.09 33.91 6.60
CA ALA A 120 -4.16 34.42 7.98
C ALA A 120 -4.07 33.32 9.04
N ALA A 121 -4.68 32.15 8.79
CA ALA A 121 -4.59 31.01 9.72
C ALA A 121 -3.17 30.44 9.78
N PHE A 122 -2.46 30.38 8.64
CA PHE A 122 -1.06 29.98 8.62
C PHE A 122 -0.15 31.00 9.31
N GLU A 123 -0.43 32.31 9.17
CA GLU A 123 0.32 33.36 9.86
C GLU A 123 0.16 33.27 11.39
N GLU A 124 -1.05 32.97 11.89
CA GLU A 124 -1.29 32.73 13.31
C GLU A 124 -0.54 31.48 13.82
N LEU A 125 -0.65 30.37 13.10
CA LEU A 125 0.05 29.13 13.45
C LEU A 125 1.58 29.30 13.40
N LEU A 126 2.08 30.07 12.42
CA LEU A 126 3.50 30.34 12.27
C LEU A 126 4.07 31.07 13.50
N ALA A 127 3.31 31.98 14.10
CA ALA A 127 3.76 32.68 15.31
C ALA A 127 4.01 31.69 16.47
N THR A 128 3.13 30.70 16.66
CA THR A 128 3.31 29.65 17.65
C THR A 128 4.51 28.76 17.30
N VAL A 129 4.59 28.27 16.07
CA VAL A 129 5.68 27.39 15.62
C VAL A 129 7.04 28.08 15.76
N ASN A 130 7.15 29.36 15.38
CA ASN A 130 8.41 30.10 15.46
C ASN A 130 8.81 30.43 16.90
N ALA A 131 7.85 30.59 17.82
CA ALA A 131 8.15 30.72 19.24
C ALA A 131 8.80 29.44 19.79
N ASP A 132 8.24 28.27 19.44
CA ASP A 132 8.79 26.97 19.83
C ASP A 132 10.16 26.70 19.19
N MET A 133 10.32 27.00 17.90
CA MET A 133 11.61 26.90 17.20
C MET A 133 12.69 27.76 17.85
N THR A 134 12.35 29.00 18.21
CA THR A 134 13.28 29.91 18.89
C THR A 134 13.66 29.39 20.27
N ALA A 135 12.69 28.87 21.04
CA ALA A 135 12.94 28.26 22.33
C ALA A 135 13.86 27.02 22.23
N ALA A 136 13.77 26.27 21.13
CA ALA A 136 14.65 25.15 20.81
C ALA A 136 15.99 25.56 20.16
N GLY A 137 16.23 26.87 19.95
CA GLY A 137 17.44 27.40 19.31
C GLY A 137 17.55 27.12 17.80
N ALA A 138 16.44 26.77 17.14
CA ALA A 138 16.33 26.49 15.72
C ALA A 138 15.89 27.73 14.92
N PRO A 139 16.21 27.82 13.61
CA PRO A 139 15.83 28.98 12.79
C PRO A 139 14.30 29.07 12.62
N THR A 140 13.78 30.29 12.58
CA THR A 140 12.37 30.55 12.29
C THR A 140 12.02 30.22 10.85
N LYS A 141 10.78 29.77 10.61
CA LYS A 141 10.24 29.46 9.29
C LYS A 141 9.42 30.61 8.71
N THR A 142 9.19 30.58 7.40
CA THR A 142 8.19 31.42 6.71
C THR A 142 6.82 30.72 6.63
N VAL A 143 5.78 31.44 6.22
CA VAL A 143 4.44 30.90 6.00
C VAL A 143 4.45 29.82 4.92
N GLU A 144 5.23 30.04 3.87
CA GLU A 144 5.39 29.12 2.75
C GLU A 144 6.08 27.83 3.16
N GLU A 145 7.16 27.92 3.97
CA GLU A 145 7.86 26.76 4.51
C GLU A 145 6.97 25.94 5.44
N LEU A 146 6.13 26.61 6.24
CA LEU A 146 5.13 25.95 7.09
C LEU A 146 4.08 25.22 6.23
N ALA A 147 3.50 25.89 5.23
CA ALA A 147 2.52 25.29 4.33
C ALA A 147 3.10 24.10 3.54
N LEU A 148 4.33 24.21 3.06
CA LEU A 148 5.04 23.11 2.42
C LEU A 148 5.26 21.95 3.39
N GLY A 149 5.57 22.22 4.66
CA GLY A 149 5.67 21.19 5.71
C GLY A 149 4.38 20.38 5.88
N PHE A 150 3.21 21.02 5.84
CA PHE A 150 1.92 20.31 5.87
C PHE A 150 1.74 19.39 4.66
N LEU A 151 2.10 19.85 3.46
CA LEU A 151 2.07 19.02 2.26
C LEU A 151 3.03 17.83 2.37
N GLN A 152 4.23 18.03 2.93
CA GLN A 152 5.20 16.96 3.15
C GLN A 152 4.67 15.89 4.11
N VAL A 153 4.04 16.30 5.21
CA VAL A 153 3.41 15.36 6.16
C VAL A 153 2.26 14.59 5.52
N ALA A 154 1.41 15.27 4.74
CA ALA A 154 0.33 14.62 4.00
C ALA A 154 0.86 13.61 2.98
N ASN A 155 1.89 13.97 2.21
CA ASN A 155 2.53 13.12 1.22
C ASN A 155 3.16 11.87 1.86
N GLU A 156 3.93 12.02 2.94
CA GLU A 156 4.52 10.86 3.65
C GLU A 156 3.43 9.97 4.26
N THR A 157 2.33 10.57 4.75
CA THR A 157 1.17 9.81 5.25
C THR A 157 0.51 8.98 4.15
N MET A 158 0.39 9.50 2.93
CA MET A 158 -0.10 8.73 1.78
C MET A 158 0.91 7.68 1.28
N CYS A 159 2.22 7.93 1.41
CA CYS A 159 3.25 6.97 1.00
C CYS A 159 3.28 5.72 1.87
N ARG A 160 3.02 5.84 3.18
CA ARG A 160 3.04 4.71 4.14
C ARG A 160 2.19 3.50 3.71
N PRO A 161 0.89 3.63 3.42
CA PRO A 161 0.09 2.49 2.98
C PRO A 161 0.52 1.96 1.60
N ILE A 162 0.95 2.82 0.67
CA ILE A 162 1.43 2.37 -0.65
C ILE A 162 2.67 1.48 -0.49
N ARG A 163 3.65 1.93 0.30
CA ARG A 163 4.86 1.18 0.61
C ARG A 163 4.53 -0.13 1.31
N SER A 164 3.75 -0.07 2.38
CA SER A 164 3.32 -1.23 3.17
C SER A 164 2.63 -2.30 2.31
N LEU A 165 1.65 -1.93 1.47
CA LEU A 165 0.92 -2.87 0.62
C LEU A 165 1.77 -3.47 -0.51
N THR A 166 2.71 -2.69 -1.05
CA THR A 166 3.61 -3.12 -2.13
C THR A 166 4.68 -4.08 -1.61
N GLU A 167 5.32 -3.73 -0.50
CA GLU A 167 6.37 -4.54 0.13
C GLU A 167 5.81 -5.79 0.80
N ALA A 168 4.59 -5.75 1.35
CA ALA A 168 3.90 -6.95 1.87
C ALA A 168 3.63 -8.03 0.81
N LYS A 169 3.72 -7.66 -0.47
CA LYS A 169 3.66 -8.57 -1.64
C LYS A 169 5.05 -8.98 -2.15
N GLY A 170 6.12 -8.51 -1.53
CA GLY A 170 7.52 -8.79 -1.89
C GLY A 170 8.07 -7.92 -3.03
N TYR A 171 7.45 -6.78 -3.34
CA TYR A 171 7.91 -5.86 -4.39
C TYR A 171 8.58 -4.62 -3.80
N ARG A 172 9.60 -4.09 -4.49
CA ARG A 172 10.16 -2.76 -4.20
C ARG A 172 9.31 -1.69 -4.85
N THR A 173 8.96 -0.63 -4.12
CA THR A 173 8.15 0.46 -4.67
C THR A 173 8.79 1.09 -5.89
N SER A 174 10.11 1.28 -5.88
CA SER A 174 10.89 1.91 -6.96
C SER A 174 10.83 1.19 -8.31
N ASP A 175 10.50 -0.10 -8.32
CA ASP A 175 10.51 -0.91 -9.53
C ASP A 175 9.14 -0.86 -10.26
N ASN A 176 8.20 -0.05 -9.75
CA ASN A 176 6.83 0.06 -10.25
C ASN A 176 6.54 1.46 -10.80
N GLU A 177 5.51 1.55 -11.62
CA GLU A 177 4.89 2.82 -12.03
C GLU A 177 3.70 3.14 -11.10
N VAL A 178 3.43 4.42 -10.86
CA VAL A 178 2.30 4.82 -10.01
C VAL A 178 1.14 5.37 -10.85
N GLY A 179 -0.02 4.73 -10.75
CA GLY A 179 -1.28 5.25 -11.28
C GLY A 179 -1.91 6.26 -10.33
N VAL A 180 -2.13 7.48 -10.79
CA VAL A 180 -2.66 8.57 -9.97
C VAL A 180 -4.05 8.98 -10.45
N PHE A 181 -4.99 9.03 -9.50
CA PHE A 181 -6.38 9.38 -9.72
C PHE A 181 -6.96 10.19 -8.56
N GLY A 182 -8.20 10.65 -8.71
CA GLY A 182 -8.87 11.58 -7.81
C GLY A 182 -8.52 13.05 -8.09
N GLY A 183 -9.40 13.98 -7.71
CA GLY A 183 -9.27 15.41 -8.06
C GLY A 183 -8.01 16.09 -7.52
N ALA A 184 -7.46 15.62 -6.39
CA ALA A 184 -6.21 16.12 -5.82
C ALA A 184 -4.97 15.30 -6.24
N GLY A 185 -5.16 14.14 -6.90
CA GLY A 185 -4.07 13.20 -7.18
C GLY A 185 -2.92 13.86 -7.97
N GLY A 186 -3.25 14.56 -9.05
CA GLY A 186 -2.27 15.26 -9.89
C GLY A 186 -1.47 16.35 -9.17
N GLN A 187 -1.93 16.84 -8.01
CA GLN A 187 -1.22 17.86 -7.22
C GLN A 187 -0.13 17.24 -6.34
N HIS A 188 -0.34 16.01 -5.88
CA HIS A 188 0.58 15.28 -5.00
C HIS A 188 1.50 14.30 -5.74
N ALA A 189 1.19 14.01 -7.01
CA ALA A 189 1.81 12.97 -7.82
C ALA A 189 3.35 12.97 -7.76
N CYS A 190 3.99 14.08 -8.15
CA CYS A 190 5.45 14.17 -8.20
C CYS A 190 6.10 13.93 -6.84
N ALA A 191 5.54 14.51 -5.77
CA ALA A 191 6.10 14.39 -4.43
C ALA A 191 5.93 12.97 -3.85
N ILE A 192 4.78 12.33 -4.08
CA ILE A 192 4.56 10.93 -3.68
C ILE A 192 5.52 10.00 -4.42
N ALA A 193 5.64 10.16 -5.75
CA ALA A 193 6.53 9.33 -6.55
C ALA A 193 8.00 9.48 -6.12
N ALA A 194 8.46 10.71 -5.90
CA ALA A 194 9.80 10.98 -5.38
C ALA A 194 10.05 10.31 -4.01
N ASN A 195 9.08 10.40 -3.08
CA ASN A 195 9.18 9.77 -1.76
C ASN A 195 9.17 8.23 -1.80
N LEU A 196 8.59 7.64 -2.85
CA LEU A 196 8.55 6.20 -3.08
C LEU A 196 9.70 5.69 -3.96
N GLY A 197 10.50 6.60 -4.53
CA GLY A 197 11.58 6.28 -5.47
C GLY A 197 11.08 5.79 -6.83
N ILE A 198 9.88 6.22 -7.24
CA ILE A 198 9.23 5.85 -8.50
C ILE A 198 9.52 6.93 -9.55
N ASP A 199 10.04 6.52 -10.70
CA ASP A 199 10.46 7.47 -11.74
C ASP A 199 9.32 7.86 -12.71
N ARG A 200 8.25 7.05 -12.80
CA ARG A 200 7.14 7.26 -13.74
C ARG A 200 5.76 7.25 -13.08
N ILE A 201 4.97 8.24 -13.46
CA ILE A 201 3.61 8.49 -12.98
C ILE A 201 2.65 8.46 -14.17
N LEU A 202 1.54 7.73 -14.04
CA LEU A 202 0.48 7.66 -15.02
C LEU A 202 -0.76 8.38 -14.52
N ILE A 203 -1.19 9.44 -15.20
CA ILE A 203 -2.43 10.17 -14.91
C ILE A 203 -3.37 10.00 -16.08
N HIS A 204 -4.47 9.28 -15.89
CA HIS A 204 -5.50 9.16 -16.93
C HIS A 204 -6.24 10.50 -17.14
N ARG A 205 -6.73 10.79 -18.35
CA ARG A 205 -7.52 12.00 -18.64
C ARG A 205 -8.79 12.11 -17.79
N TYR A 206 -9.32 10.96 -17.36
CA TYR A 206 -10.47 10.86 -16.45
C TYR A 206 -10.07 10.51 -15.01
N SER A 207 -8.82 10.80 -14.61
CA SER A 207 -8.29 10.56 -13.26
C SER A 207 -9.24 11.00 -12.15
N SER A 208 -9.88 12.15 -12.30
CA SER A 208 -10.81 12.75 -11.33
C SER A 208 -12.16 12.06 -11.19
N ILE A 209 -12.54 11.20 -12.14
CA ILE A 209 -13.79 10.43 -12.19
C ILE A 209 -13.53 8.94 -12.49
N LEU A 210 -12.30 8.49 -12.24
CA LEU A 210 -11.79 7.20 -12.74
C LEU A 210 -12.61 6.02 -12.22
N SER A 211 -13.23 6.15 -11.05
CA SER A 211 -14.18 5.17 -10.50
C SER A 211 -15.40 4.97 -11.40
N ALA A 212 -16.09 6.06 -11.76
CA ALA A 212 -17.25 6.00 -12.65
C ALA A 212 -16.86 5.49 -14.04
N TYR A 213 -15.69 5.90 -14.53
CA TYR A 213 -15.12 5.37 -15.77
C TYR A 213 -14.84 3.87 -15.70
N GLY A 214 -14.20 3.40 -14.63
CA GLY A 214 -13.89 2.00 -14.42
C GLY A 214 -15.13 1.13 -14.31
N MET A 215 -16.21 1.65 -13.72
CA MET A 215 -17.51 0.96 -13.72
C MET A 215 -18.08 0.78 -15.12
N ALA A 216 -18.10 1.85 -15.94
CA ALA A 216 -18.62 1.78 -17.31
C ALA A 216 -17.88 0.77 -18.21
N LEU A 217 -16.64 0.43 -17.84
CA LEU A 217 -15.80 -0.56 -18.53
C LEU A 217 -15.80 -1.93 -17.84
N ALA A 218 -16.40 -2.07 -16.67
CA ALA A 218 -16.35 -3.31 -15.91
C ALA A 218 -17.15 -4.40 -16.61
N ASP A 219 -16.56 -5.59 -16.69
CA ASP A 219 -17.29 -6.79 -17.06
C ASP A 219 -18.22 -7.21 -15.91
N LEU A 220 -19.31 -7.90 -16.26
CA LEU A 220 -20.15 -8.50 -15.23
C LEU A 220 -19.48 -9.78 -14.73
N VAL A 221 -19.23 -9.85 -13.43
CA VAL A 221 -18.47 -10.94 -12.80
C VAL A 221 -19.25 -11.55 -11.64
N HIS A 222 -19.42 -12.88 -11.67
CA HIS A 222 -19.83 -13.66 -10.50
C HIS A 222 -18.66 -14.48 -9.99
N ASP A 223 -18.36 -14.29 -8.71
CA ASP A 223 -17.24 -14.94 -8.03
C ASP A 223 -17.80 -15.86 -6.96
N ILE A 224 -17.74 -17.18 -7.20
CA ILE A 224 -18.33 -18.18 -6.33
C ILE A 224 -17.23 -19.11 -5.83
N GLN A 225 -17.28 -19.41 -4.54
CA GLN A 225 -16.28 -20.24 -3.87
C GLN A 225 -16.93 -21.27 -2.96
N LEU A 226 -16.24 -22.38 -2.75
CA LEU A 226 -16.65 -23.46 -1.88
C LEU A 226 -15.45 -23.91 -1.01
N PRO A 227 -15.57 -23.87 0.34
CA PRO A 227 -14.52 -24.39 1.21
C PRO A 227 -14.36 -25.90 1.03
N CYS A 228 -13.12 -26.38 1.10
CA CYS A 228 -12.80 -27.79 1.09
C CYS A 228 -11.53 -28.05 1.92
N SER A 229 -11.21 -29.30 2.21
CA SER A 229 -9.92 -29.64 2.82
C SER A 229 -9.52 -30.99 2.24
N LEU A 230 -8.82 -30.95 1.12
CA LEU A 230 -8.53 -32.13 0.29
C LEU A 230 -7.06 -32.13 -0.12
N PRO A 231 -6.35 -33.29 -0.08
CA PRO A 231 -5.00 -33.36 -0.61
C PRO A 231 -5.01 -33.18 -2.14
N LEU A 232 -4.20 -32.24 -2.64
CA LEU A 232 -4.21 -31.84 -4.06
C LEU A 232 -3.97 -33.03 -5.00
N GLU A 233 -2.94 -33.83 -4.74
CA GLU A 233 -2.50 -34.90 -5.63
C GLU A 233 -3.52 -36.05 -5.73
N THR A 234 -4.22 -36.37 -4.64
CA THR A 234 -5.14 -37.51 -4.59
C THR A 234 -6.59 -37.14 -4.90
N SER A 235 -6.92 -35.84 -4.95
CA SER A 235 -8.31 -35.37 -5.04
C SER A 235 -8.64 -34.61 -6.32
N LEU A 236 -7.80 -34.68 -7.36
CA LEU A 236 -8.00 -33.94 -8.63
C LEU A 236 -9.40 -34.14 -9.22
N ALA A 237 -9.89 -35.37 -9.35
CA ALA A 237 -11.21 -35.64 -9.92
C ALA A 237 -12.37 -35.05 -9.08
N GLU A 238 -12.22 -34.99 -7.75
CA GLU A 238 -13.21 -34.36 -6.88
C GLU A 238 -13.17 -32.82 -7.01
N LEU A 239 -11.97 -32.24 -7.18
CA LEU A 239 -11.78 -30.82 -7.39
C LEU A 239 -12.38 -30.37 -8.73
N ASP A 240 -12.16 -31.13 -9.80
CA ASP A 240 -12.74 -30.86 -11.12
C ASP A 240 -14.27 -30.86 -11.06
N ALA A 241 -14.89 -31.86 -10.42
CA ALA A 241 -16.33 -31.92 -10.24
C ALA A 241 -16.89 -30.73 -9.44
N ARG A 242 -16.15 -30.24 -8.43
CA ARG A 242 -16.54 -29.03 -7.68
C ARG A 242 -16.42 -27.76 -8.51
N LEU A 243 -15.41 -27.65 -9.38
CA LEU A 243 -15.26 -26.53 -10.30
C LEU A 243 -16.40 -26.49 -11.31
N GLU A 244 -16.79 -27.64 -11.87
CA GLU A 244 -17.93 -27.75 -12.78
C GLU A 244 -19.28 -27.34 -12.12
N ASP A 245 -19.51 -27.76 -10.87
CA ASP A 245 -20.69 -27.29 -10.09
C ASP A 245 -20.69 -25.77 -9.92
N LEU A 246 -19.54 -25.19 -9.58
CA LEU A 246 -19.38 -23.75 -9.41
C LEU A 246 -19.56 -22.98 -10.73
N GLU A 247 -19.11 -23.52 -11.87
CA GLU A 247 -19.38 -22.94 -13.19
C GLU A 247 -20.88 -22.90 -13.49
N SER A 248 -21.60 -24.00 -13.26
CA SER A 248 -23.05 -24.05 -13.48
C SER A 248 -23.77 -23.00 -12.63
N ARG A 249 -23.43 -22.92 -11.34
CA ARG A 249 -24.02 -21.94 -10.41
C ARG A 249 -23.69 -20.50 -10.76
N ALA A 250 -22.49 -20.23 -11.27
CA ALA A 250 -22.08 -18.90 -11.69
C ALA A 250 -22.78 -18.49 -13.00
N THR A 251 -22.98 -19.45 -13.90
CA THR A 251 -23.71 -19.26 -15.16
C THR A 251 -25.18 -18.92 -14.90
N GLU A 252 -25.84 -19.64 -13.99
CA GLU A 252 -27.24 -19.36 -13.62
C GLU A 252 -27.42 -17.91 -13.13
N LYS A 253 -26.48 -17.39 -12.33
CA LYS A 253 -26.52 -16.01 -11.86
C LYS A 253 -26.31 -14.99 -12.99
N LEU A 254 -25.32 -15.21 -13.86
CA LEU A 254 -25.08 -14.33 -15.01
C LEU A 254 -26.29 -14.29 -15.96
N ILE A 255 -26.96 -15.43 -16.18
CA ILE A 255 -28.17 -15.49 -17.00
C ILE A 255 -29.32 -14.70 -16.35
N LEU A 256 -29.47 -14.77 -15.01
CA LEU A 256 -30.46 -13.96 -14.28
C LEU A 256 -30.20 -12.45 -14.42
N ASP A 257 -28.94 -12.06 -14.56
CA ASP A 257 -28.53 -10.68 -14.81
C ASP A 257 -28.65 -10.27 -16.30
N GLY A 258 -29.18 -11.13 -17.17
CA GLY A 258 -29.49 -10.83 -18.57
C GLY A 258 -28.37 -11.14 -19.57
N VAL A 259 -27.33 -11.87 -19.17
CA VAL A 259 -26.20 -12.24 -20.04
C VAL A 259 -26.51 -13.50 -20.87
N SER A 260 -26.05 -13.50 -22.13
CA SER A 260 -26.06 -14.71 -22.97
C SER A 260 -24.97 -15.70 -22.56
N MET A 261 -25.30 -16.99 -22.49
CA MET A 261 -24.35 -18.05 -22.15
C MET A 261 -23.08 -18.06 -23.03
N GLN A 262 -23.19 -17.62 -24.29
CA GLN A 262 -22.10 -17.63 -25.27
C GLN A 262 -21.01 -16.57 -25.00
N SER A 263 -21.26 -15.61 -24.10
CA SER A 263 -20.30 -14.55 -23.76
C SER A 263 -19.61 -14.74 -22.41
N ILE A 264 -19.80 -15.90 -21.77
CA ILE A 264 -19.26 -16.19 -20.44
C ILE A 264 -17.93 -16.94 -20.56
N THR A 265 -16.93 -16.47 -19.82
CA THR A 265 -15.62 -17.12 -19.67
C THR A 265 -15.36 -17.46 -18.21
N PHE A 266 -14.60 -18.53 -17.94
CA PHE A 266 -14.34 -19.02 -16.59
C PHE A 266 -12.86 -18.96 -16.26
N GLN A 267 -12.56 -18.61 -15.01
CA GLN A 267 -11.25 -18.75 -14.40
C GLN A 267 -11.37 -19.60 -13.13
N HIS A 268 -10.54 -20.63 -13.03
CA HIS A 268 -10.48 -21.53 -11.87
C HIS A 268 -9.35 -21.13 -10.93
N PHE A 269 -9.64 -21.14 -9.64
CA PHE A 269 -8.68 -20.84 -8.59
C PHE A 269 -8.71 -21.94 -7.53
N LEU A 270 -7.54 -22.46 -7.19
CA LEU A 270 -7.34 -23.32 -6.03
C LEU A 270 -6.58 -22.54 -4.97
N ASN A 271 -7.18 -22.37 -3.80
CA ASN A 271 -6.49 -21.80 -2.65
C ASN A 271 -5.80 -22.94 -1.91
N LEU A 272 -4.47 -22.96 -2.01
CA LEU A 272 -3.64 -24.03 -1.48
C LEU A 272 -3.05 -23.66 -0.13
N ARG A 273 -2.85 -24.66 0.71
CA ARG A 273 -2.10 -24.60 1.96
C ARG A 273 -0.86 -25.47 1.81
N TYR A 274 0.29 -24.79 1.76
CA TYR A 274 1.65 -25.34 1.60
C TYR A 274 1.84 -26.12 0.29
N SER A 275 2.55 -25.57 -0.70
CA SER A 275 2.79 -26.22 -2.01
C SER A 275 4.18 -25.88 -2.57
N GLU A 276 4.85 -26.89 -3.15
CA GLU A 276 6.07 -26.70 -3.94
C GLU A 276 5.84 -25.88 -5.22
N ALA A 277 4.63 -25.92 -5.81
CA ALA A 277 4.28 -25.13 -6.99
C ALA A 277 4.26 -23.62 -6.73
N PHE A 278 4.29 -23.21 -5.45
CA PHE A 278 4.35 -21.82 -5.01
C PHE A 278 5.74 -21.41 -4.53
N THR A 279 6.80 -22.22 -4.69
CA THR A 279 8.13 -21.93 -4.11
C THR A 279 8.68 -20.56 -4.52
N ALA A 280 8.51 -20.15 -5.77
CA ALA A 280 8.95 -18.84 -6.23
C ALA A 280 8.16 -17.69 -5.58
N GLU A 281 6.84 -17.81 -5.51
CA GLU A 281 5.94 -16.79 -4.95
C GLU A 281 6.03 -16.75 -3.41
N HIS A 282 6.11 -17.91 -2.76
CA HIS A 282 6.35 -18.05 -1.33
C HIS A 282 7.71 -17.48 -0.94
N LYS A 283 8.77 -17.83 -1.68
CA LYS A 283 10.10 -17.26 -1.45
C LYS A 283 10.12 -15.76 -1.71
N ARG A 284 9.38 -15.25 -2.70
CA ARG A 284 9.26 -13.80 -2.93
C ARG A 284 8.54 -13.10 -1.78
N GLN A 285 7.42 -13.64 -1.31
CA GLN A 285 6.61 -13.00 -0.27
C GLN A 285 7.17 -13.18 1.15
N PHE A 286 7.82 -14.31 1.42
CA PHE A 286 8.19 -14.75 2.78
C PHE A 286 9.68 -15.06 2.95
N SER A 287 10.49 -15.03 1.89
CA SER A 287 11.95 -15.24 1.91
C SER A 287 12.46 -16.64 2.32
N PHE A 288 11.58 -17.60 2.67
CA PHE A 288 11.95 -19.00 2.91
C PHE A 288 10.98 -19.98 2.23
N ILE A 289 11.27 -21.27 2.32
CA ILE A 289 10.46 -22.38 1.80
C ILE A 289 10.24 -23.37 2.95
N MET A 290 9.02 -23.89 3.09
CA MET A 290 8.70 -24.97 4.02
C MET A 290 8.72 -26.31 3.27
N SER A 291 9.66 -27.19 3.60
CA SER A 291 9.77 -28.53 3.01
C SER A 291 9.06 -29.60 3.85
N GLY A 292 8.57 -30.66 3.20
CA GLY A 292 8.11 -31.90 3.88
C GLY A 292 6.67 -31.92 4.41
N ARG A 293 5.73 -31.18 3.79
CA ARG A 293 4.29 -31.25 4.13
C ARG A 293 3.43 -31.50 2.91
N ASP A 294 2.34 -32.23 3.11
CA ASP A 294 1.32 -32.48 2.07
C ASP A 294 0.57 -31.20 1.69
N ILE A 295 0.25 -31.07 0.40
CA ILE A 295 -0.46 -29.92 -0.16
C ILE A 295 -1.96 -30.11 0.00
N LEU A 296 -2.60 -29.20 0.73
CA LEU A 296 -4.06 -29.20 0.89
C LEU A 296 -4.70 -28.09 0.07
N VAL A 297 -5.82 -28.40 -0.59
CA VAL A 297 -6.74 -27.39 -1.14
C VAL A 297 -7.72 -27.02 -0.04
N GLU A 298 -7.72 -25.76 0.37
CA GLU A 298 -8.61 -25.23 1.42
C GLU A 298 -9.91 -24.64 0.82
N ASN A 299 -9.87 -24.23 -0.45
CA ASN A 299 -11.01 -23.61 -1.11
C ASN A 299 -10.86 -23.69 -2.64
N VAL A 300 -11.96 -24.02 -3.34
CA VAL A 300 -12.09 -23.96 -4.79
C VAL A 300 -12.96 -22.77 -5.17
N ARG A 301 -12.52 -21.98 -6.15
CA ARG A 301 -13.19 -20.76 -6.57
C ARG A 301 -13.27 -20.69 -8.08
N VAL A 302 -14.44 -20.31 -8.59
CA VAL A 302 -14.69 -20.03 -9.98
C VAL A 302 -15.10 -18.57 -10.12
N ARG A 303 -14.42 -17.88 -11.03
CA ARG A 303 -14.84 -16.56 -11.50
C ARG A 303 -15.43 -16.72 -12.89
N ALA A 304 -16.72 -16.45 -13.02
CA ALA A 304 -17.38 -16.36 -14.31
C ALA A 304 -17.46 -14.88 -14.72
N THR A 305 -16.99 -14.56 -15.92
CA THR A 305 -16.92 -13.21 -16.47
C THR A 305 -17.68 -13.14 -17.78
N ALA A 306 -18.65 -12.24 -17.84
CA ALA A 306 -19.36 -11.88 -19.05
C ALA A 306 -18.82 -10.56 -19.59
N GLN A 307 -18.22 -10.61 -20.78
CA GLN A 307 -17.62 -9.42 -21.37
C GLN A 307 -18.67 -8.35 -21.68
N SER A 308 -18.43 -7.14 -21.20
CA SER A 308 -19.24 -5.98 -21.53
C SER A 308 -19.02 -5.60 -23.00
N PRO A 309 -20.06 -5.15 -23.73
CA PRO A 309 -19.90 -4.59 -25.08
C PRO A 309 -19.09 -3.28 -25.09
N SER A 310 -18.74 -2.71 -23.92
CA SER A 310 -17.80 -1.60 -23.77
C SER A 310 -16.38 -1.98 -24.19
N VAL A 311 -16.10 -1.97 -25.50
CA VAL A 311 -14.74 -2.10 -26.01
C VAL A 311 -14.14 -0.71 -26.18
N GLU A 312 -13.39 -0.25 -25.19
CA GLU A 312 -12.42 0.82 -25.40
C GLU A 312 -11.42 0.36 -26.47
N PRO A 313 -11.06 1.19 -27.47
CA PRO A 313 -10.03 0.82 -28.44
C PRO A 313 -8.74 0.46 -27.72
N GLY A 314 -8.04 -0.59 -28.17
CA GLY A 314 -6.78 -1.02 -27.56
C GLY A 314 -5.77 0.13 -27.47
N PHE A 315 -5.31 0.43 -26.24
CA PHE A 315 -4.31 1.46 -25.97
C PHE A 315 -3.02 0.79 -25.53
N ASN A 316 -1.95 1.02 -26.27
CA ASN A 316 -0.63 0.54 -25.92
C ASN A 316 0.26 1.74 -25.57
N LEU A 317 0.56 1.88 -24.29
CA LEU A 317 1.33 3.01 -23.77
C LEU A 317 2.74 3.05 -24.36
N GLU A 318 3.44 1.91 -24.43
CA GLU A 318 4.80 1.80 -24.95
C GLU A 318 4.92 2.33 -26.39
N LYS A 319 3.96 1.99 -27.26
CA LYS A 319 3.90 2.50 -28.63
C LYS A 319 3.65 4.01 -28.70
N GLN A 320 2.91 4.57 -27.73
CA GLN A 320 2.66 6.00 -27.68
C GLN A 320 3.81 6.81 -27.07
N MET A 321 4.63 6.17 -26.25
CA MET A 321 5.81 6.77 -25.62
C MET A 321 7.06 6.79 -26.53
N ASP A 322 6.95 6.39 -27.79
CA ASP A 322 8.07 6.42 -28.72
C ASP A 322 8.63 7.84 -28.92
N VAL A 323 9.83 8.05 -28.36
CA VAL A 323 10.46 9.36 -28.17
C VAL A 323 10.77 10.07 -29.49
N SER A 324 10.97 9.33 -30.59
CA SER A 324 11.29 9.93 -31.91
C SER A 324 10.16 10.80 -32.49
N SER A 325 9.00 10.84 -31.84
CA SER A 325 7.80 11.54 -32.29
C SER A 325 7.29 12.59 -31.29
N LEU A 326 8.00 12.80 -30.17
CA LEU A 326 7.61 13.77 -29.14
C LEU A 326 8.15 15.15 -29.49
N THR A 327 7.31 16.18 -29.37
CA THR A 327 7.69 17.58 -29.61
C THR A 327 7.61 18.39 -28.33
N ALA A 328 8.53 19.33 -28.10
CA ALA A 328 8.37 20.29 -27.01
C ALA A 328 7.09 21.12 -27.21
N VAL A 329 6.36 21.40 -26.14
CA VAL A 329 5.20 22.30 -26.19
C VAL A 329 5.66 23.68 -26.66
N SER A 330 4.86 24.29 -27.54
CA SER A 330 5.15 25.63 -28.04
C SER A 330 4.70 26.70 -27.05
N ASN A 331 5.46 27.81 -26.98
CA ASN A 331 5.22 28.88 -26.02
C ASN A 331 3.88 29.61 -26.24
N ASP A 332 3.27 29.55 -27.43
CA ASP A 332 1.94 30.12 -27.70
C ASP A 332 0.81 29.37 -26.97
N LYS A 333 1.07 28.16 -26.46
CA LYS A 333 0.10 27.38 -25.67
C LYS A 333 0.09 27.78 -24.19
N ILE A 334 1.04 28.61 -23.74
CA ILE A 334 1.09 29.12 -22.37
C ILE A 334 -0.12 30.03 -22.15
N SER A 335 -1.02 29.61 -21.28
CA SER A 335 -2.24 30.36 -20.96
C SER A 335 -1.99 31.42 -19.90
N ASN A 336 -1.10 31.14 -18.93
CA ASN A 336 -0.70 32.09 -17.88
C ASN A 336 0.65 31.69 -17.26
N SER A 337 1.18 32.50 -16.35
CA SER A 337 2.31 32.18 -15.48
C SER A 337 1.92 32.45 -14.03
N VAL A 338 2.18 31.49 -13.14
CA VAL A 338 1.78 31.55 -11.73
C VAL A 338 2.98 31.24 -10.85
N ARG A 339 3.14 32.00 -9.76
CA ARG A 339 4.17 31.71 -8.77
C ARG A 339 3.76 30.53 -7.89
N VAL A 340 4.64 29.53 -7.81
CA VAL A 340 4.45 28.32 -6.99
C VAL A 340 5.66 28.15 -6.08
N TYR A 341 5.43 27.70 -4.84
CA TYR A 341 6.50 27.44 -3.87
C TYR A 341 6.81 25.94 -3.82
N PHE A 342 8.02 25.58 -4.24
CA PHE A 342 8.57 24.21 -4.17
C PHE A 342 9.62 24.12 -3.06
N GLN A 343 10.25 22.95 -2.87
CA GLN A 343 11.33 22.77 -1.88
C GLN A 343 12.51 23.73 -2.06
N LYS A 344 12.84 24.10 -3.31
CA LYS A 344 13.91 25.06 -3.62
C LYS A 344 13.45 26.53 -3.50
N GLY A 345 12.21 26.76 -3.06
CA GLY A 345 11.60 28.08 -2.90
C GLY A 345 10.63 28.43 -4.02
N TRP A 346 10.41 29.72 -4.22
CA TRP A 346 9.49 30.23 -5.23
C TRP A 346 10.02 30.01 -6.65
N SER A 347 9.13 29.60 -7.55
CA SER A 347 9.40 29.45 -8.98
C SER A 347 8.19 29.96 -9.79
N ASP A 348 8.46 30.50 -10.98
CA ASP A 348 7.42 30.86 -11.94
C ASP A 348 7.05 29.62 -12.76
N ALA A 349 5.82 29.12 -12.59
CA ALA A 349 5.31 27.95 -13.29
C ALA A 349 4.39 28.36 -14.44
N HIS A 350 4.62 27.82 -15.62
CA HIS A 350 3.74 28.03 -16.77
C HIS A 350 2.43 27.25 -16.61
N LEU A 351 1.31 27.91 -16.87
CA LEU A 351 -0.02 27.32 -16.82
C LEU A 351 -0.50 26.99 -18.24
N TYR A 352 -0.87 25.74 -18.44
CA TYR A 352 -1.42 25.22 -19.68
C TYR A 352 -2.83 24.70 -19.44
N LEU A 353 -3.75 24.96 -20.37
CA LEU A 353 -5.05 24.30 -20.40
C LEU A 353 -4.92 22.99 -21.16
N PHE A 354 -5.35 21.87 -20.57
CA PHE A 354 -5.17 20.54 -21.16
C PHE A 354 -5.73 20.44 -22.59
N ASN A 355 -6.88 21.07 -22.84
CA ASN A 355 -7.56 21.08 -24.15
C ASN A 355 -6.85 21.93 -25.22
N SER A 356 -5.92 22.81 -24.86
CA SER A 356 -5.14 23.59 -25.83
C SER A 356 -3.82 22.90 -26.22
N LEU A 357 -3.39 21.90 -25.46
CA LEU A 357 -2.13 21.19 -25.70
C LEU A 357 -2.26 20.22 -26.87
N ASP A 358 -1.24 20.23 -27.72
CA ASP A 358 -1.13 19.25 -28.80
C ASP A 358 -0.77 17.87 -28.22
N LYS A 359 -1.27 16.81 -28.84
CA LYS A 359 -0.95 15.44 -28.42
C LYS A 359 0.49 15.10 -28.76
N ARG A 360 1.10 14.23 -27.94
CA ARG A 360 2.51 13.83 -28.01
C ARG A 360 3.47 15.00 -27.76
N CYS A 361 3.07 15.99 -26.97
CA CYS A 361 3.95 17.08 -26.57
C CYS A 361 4.59 16.85 -25.20
N ILE A 362 5.74 17.50 -24.98
CA ILE A 362 6.47 17.51 -23.71
C ILE A 362 6.32 18.90 -23.07
N VAL A 363 5.83 18.93 -21.84
CA VAL A 363 5.79 20.11 -20.98
C VAL A 363 6.84 19.95 -19.89
N GLN A 364 7.84 20.84 -19.89
CA GLN A 364 8.88 20.84 -18.86
C GLN A 364 8.41 21.55 -17.59
N GLY A 365 8.77 21.01 -16.43
CA GLY A 365 8.55 21.66 -15.15
C GLY A 365 9.47 22.87 -14.93
N PRO A 366 9.10 23.82 -14.05
CA PRO A 366 7.86 23.88 -13.28
C PRO A 366 6.66 24.28 -14.14
N ALA A 367 5.57 23.52 -14.07
CA ALA A 367 4.36 23.79 -14.84
C ALA A 367 3.08 23.32 -14.13
N ILE A 368 1.95 23.90 -14.53
CA ILE A 368 0.61 23.48 -14.13
C ILE A 368 -0.18 23.13 -15.39
N ILE A 369 -0.68 21.91 -15.47
CA ILE A 369 -1.62 21.48 -16.51
C ILE A 369 -3.00 21.43 -15.88
N LEU A 370 -3.91 22.25 -16.38
CA LEU A 370 -5.22 22.48 -15.80
C LEU A 370 -6.29 21.99 -16.76
N ASP A 371 -7.22 21.19 -16.25
CA ASP A 371 -8.39 20.68 -16.93
C ASP A 371 -9.64 20.99 -16.08
N ASP A 372 -10.82 20.91 -16.67
CA ASP A 372 -12.08 21.20 -15.99
C ASP A 372 -12.32 20.29 -14.77
N LEU A 373 -11.62 19.15 -14.71
CA LEU A 373 -11.78 18.15 -13.67
C LEU A 373 -10.54 17.93 -12.78
N GLN A 374 -9.36 18.42 -13.17
CA GLN A 374 -8.10 18.13 -12.47
C GLN A 374 -7.04 19.22 -12.62
N THR A 375 -6.16 19.29 -11.62
CA THR A 375 -4.94 20.12 -11.64
C THR A 375 -3.73 19.22 -11.48
N ILE A 376 -2.85 19.22 -12.49
CA ILE A 376 -1.61 18.46 -12.48
C ILE A 376 -0.44 19.42 -12.25
N ILE A 377 0.35 19.15 -11.21
CA ILE A 377 1.55 19.91 -10.89
C ILE A 377 2.76 19.14 -11.42
N VAL A 378 3.49 19.75 -12.36
CA VAL A 378 4.76 19.26 -12.89
C VAL A 378 5.87 19.96 -12.11
N SER A 379 6.55 19.23 -11.22
CA SER A 379 7.64 19.78 -10.40
C SER A 379 8.84 20.21 -11.27
N PRO A 380 9.72 21.10 -10.78
CA PRO A 380 10.91 21.54 -11.52
C PRO A 380 11.79 20.41 -12.05
N GLU A 381 11.88 19.30 -11.31
CA GLU A 381 12.65 18.10 -11.64
C GLU A 381 11.85 17.06 -12.45
N ALA A 382 10.78 17.47 -13.12
CA ALA A 382 9.91 16.57 -13.85
C ALA A 382 9.52 17.13 -15.21
N LYS A 383 9.18 16.21 -16.12
CA LYS A 383 8.56 16.52 -17.41
C LYS A 383 7.25 15.78 -17.56
N ALA A 384 6.28 16.40 -18.21
CA ALA A 384 5.00 15.80 -18.54
C ALA A 384 4.93 15.49 -20.04
N ILE A 385 4.56 14.27 -20.38
CA ILE A 385 4.30 13.82 -21.75
C ILE A 385 2.79 13.71 -21.92
N VAL A 386 2.21 14.58 -22.75
CA VAL A 386 0.77 14.65 -22.98
C VAL A 386 0.40 13.70 -24.10
N LEU A 387 -0.28 12.60 -23.76
CA LEU A 387 -0.76 11.60 -24.72
C LEU A 387 -2.28 11.74 -24.96
N GLU A 388 -2.83 10.83 -25.75
CA GLU A 388 -4.25 10.82 -26.08
C GLU A 388 -5.12 10.57 -24.82
N ARG A 389 -4.72 9.58 -24.01
CA ARG A 389 -5.46 9.14 -22.82
C ARG A 389 -4.79 9.45 -21.50
N HIS A 390 -3.49 9.70 -21.50
CA HIS A 390 -2.69 9.85 -20.30
C HIS A 390 -1.84 11.11 -20.35
N VAL A 391 -1.60 11.71 -19.20
CA VAL A 391 -0.42 12.53 -18.94
C VAL A 391 0.56 11.65 -18.19
N VAL A 392 1.72 11.41 -18.80
CA VAL A 392 2.80 10.65 -18.15
C VAL A 392 3.78 11.66 -17.56
N LEU A 393 4.02 11.61 -16.26
CA LEU A 393 5.08 12.39 -15.64
C LEU A 393 6.31 11.49 -15.47
N GLU A 394 7.46 11.98 -15.93
CA GLU A 394 8.76 11.35 -15.66
C GLU A 394 9.55 12.28 -14.75
N LEU A 395 9.98 11.75 -13.61
CA LEU A 395 10.89 12.44 -12.72
C LEU A 395 12.30 12.30 -13.29
N GLU A 396 12.99 13.42 -13.46
CA GLU A 396 14.41 13.43 -13.83
C GLU A 396 15.19 13.09 -12.57
N SER A 397 15.50 11.81 -12.37
CA SER A 397 16.33 11.38 -11.26
C SER A 397 17.71 12.04 -11.41
N GLU A 398 18.16 12.82 -10.42
CA GLU A 398 19.60 13.07 -10.30
C GLU A 398 20.29 11.70 -10.26
N PRO A 399 21.44 11.51 -10.96
CA PRO A 399 22.16 10.25 -10.93
C PRO A 399 22.37 9.90 -9.46
N ARG A 400 21.72 8.80 -9.03
CA ARG A 400 21.76 8.34 -7.64
C ARG A 400 23.21 8.39 -7.21
N VAL A 401 23.54 9.29 -6.29
CA VAL A 401 24.88 9.38 -5.75
C VAL A 401 25.14 8.00 -5.15
N ASN A 402 25.94 7.19 -5.85
CA ASN A 402 26.65 6.11 -5.23
C ASN A 402 27.40 6.79 -4.09
N TYR A 403 26.92 6.64 -2.87
CA TYR A 403 27.64 7.01 -1.67
C TYR A 403 28.84 6.04 -1.56
N GLY A 404 29.78 6.18 -2.48
CA GLY A 404 31.08 5.55 -2.43
C GLY A 404 31.99 6.48 -1.64
N GLY A 405 32.32 6.09 -0.42
CA GLY A 405 33.67 6.31 0.10
C GLY A 405 33.97 7.53 0.95
N GLU A 406 33.04 8.45 1.25
CA GLU A 406 33.32 9.55 2.18
C GLU A 406 32.35 9.63 3.36
N LYS A 407 32.92 9.62 4.58
CA LYS A 407 32.20 9.91 5.83
C LYS A 407 31.66 11.33 5.75
N MET A 408 30.38 11.50 5.40
CA MET A 408 29.70 12.76 5.63
C MET A 408 29.69 13.04 7.14
N PRO A 409 30.14 14.23 7.59
CA PRO A 409 29.92 14.62 8.98
C PRO A 409 28.42 14.75 9.20
N GLY A 410 27.88 14.00 10.18
CA GLY A 410 26.47 14.06 10.54
C GLY A 410 26.02 15.49 10.84
N PRO A 411 24.73 15.82 10.61
CA PRO A 411 24.25 17.18 10.81
C PRO A 411 24.46 17.61 12.27
N LYS A 412 25.17 18.72 12.49
CA LYS A 412 25.41 19.30 13.83
C LYS A 412 24.13 19.79 14.53
N ARG A 413 23.01 19.86 13.81
CA ARG A 413 21.65 20.17 14.30
C ARG A 413 20.65 19.40 13.45
N VAL A 414 19.75 18.65 14.10
CA VAL A 414 18.69 17.88 13.45
C VAL A 414 17.47 18.79 13.25
N ASP A 415 16.98 18.95 12.03
CA ASP A 415 15.72 19.66 11.74
C ASP A 415 14.54 18.87 12.34
N PRO A 416 13.65 19.47 13.16
CA PRO A 416 12.48 18.79 13.70
C PRO A 416 11.58 18.12 12.66
N VAL A 417 11.46 18.68 11.44
CA VAL A 417 10.71 18.06 10.34
C VAL A 417 11.42 16.83 9.82
N GLU A 418 12.73 16.92 9.58
CA GLU A 418 13.55 15.80 9.14
C GLU A 418 13.59 14.69 10.20
N LEU A 419 13.72 15.03 11.48
CA LEU A 419 13.62 14.10 12.60
C LEU A 419 12.29 13.37 12.60
N THR A 420 11.18 14.09 12.38
CA THR A 420 9.84 13.52 12.34
C THR A 420 9.70 12.54 11.16
N VAL A 421 10.18 12.93 9.97
CA VAL A 421 10.19 12.07 8.78
C VAL A 421 11.03 10.80 9.02
N LEU A 422 12.25 10.94 9.53
CA LEU A 422 13.14 9.81 9.81
C LEU A 422 12.60 8.90 10.91
N SER A 423 12.04 9.47 11.99
CA SER A 423 11.42 8.70 13.06
C SER A 423 10.27 7.85 12.53
N HIS A 424 9.38 8.43 11.72
CA HIS A 424 8.30 7.68 11.08
C HIS A 424 8.81 6.61 10.11
N ARG A 425 9.89 6.87 9.36
CA ARG A 425 10.49 5.87 8.47
C ARG A 425 11.08 4.69 9.25
N PHE A 426 11.84 4.93 10.32
CA PHE A 426 12.41 3.86 11.13
C PHE A 426 11.34 3.05 11.87
N MET A 427 10.31 3.70 12.40
CA MET A 427 9.18 3.00 13.01
C MET A 427 8.43 2.13 11.98
N SER A 428 8.21 2.66 10.76
CA SER A 428 7.58 1.90 9.67
C SER A 428 8.37 0.63 9.33
N ILE A 429 9.70 0.67 9.34
CA ILE A 429 10.52 -0.53 9.10
C ILE A 429 10.30 -1.56 10.21
N ALA A 430 10.32 -1.13 11.48
CA ALA A 430 10.10 -2.04 12.60
C ALA A 430 8.69 -2.67 12.57
N GLU A 431 7.66 -1.89 12.22
CA GLU A 431 6.29 -2.38 12.02
C GLU A 431 6.21 -3.39 10.86
N GLN A 432 6.91 -3.13 9.76
CA GLN A 432 6.97 -4.03 8.61
C GLN A 432 7.66 -5.35 8.94
N MET A 433 8.77 -5.31 9.70
CA MET A 433 9.41 -6.50 10.23
C MET A 433 8.42 -7.31 11.08
N GLY A 434 7.65 -6.63 11.93
CA GLY A 434 6.64 -7.27 12.77
C GLY A 434 5.51 -7.93 11.98
N HIS A 435 5.00 -7.26 10.95
CA HIS A 435 3.99 -7.83 10.05
C HIS A 435 4.55 -9.02 9.26
N ALA A 436 5.79 -8.95 8.81
CA ALA A 436 6.45 -10.07 8.12
C ALA A 436 6.51 -11.29 9.05
N LEU A 437 7.06 -11.12 10.26
CA LEU A 437 7.16 -12.17 11.28
C LEU A 437 5.79 -12.76 11.65
N GLN A 438 4.78 -11.92 11.89
CA GLN A 438 3.42 -12.39 12.19
C GLN A 438 2.85 -13.26 11.07
N LYS A 439 3.08 -12.87 9.80
CA LYS A 439 2.52 -13.54 8.62
C LYS A 439 3.25 -14.86 8.32
N SER A 440 4.57 -14.92 8.53
CA SER A 440 5.42 -16.11 8.32
C SER A 440 5.36 -17.12 9.46
N SER A 441 5.15 -16.66 10.70
CA SER A 441 5.13 -17.51 11.88
C SER A 441 3.98 -18.52 11.87
N VAL A 442 4.21 -19.69 12.47
CA VAL A 442 3.20 -20.76 12.58
C VAL A 442 2.64 -20.89 13.99
N SER A 443 3.36 -20.44 15.03
CA SER A 443 2.84 -20.48 16.39
C SER A 443 1.70 -19.49 16.63
N VAL A 444 0.74 -19.94 17.43
CA VAL A 444 -0.41 -19.14 17.87
C VAL A 444 0.05 -17.93 18.69
N ASN A 445 1.14 -18.05 19.45
CA ASN A 445 1.65 -16.96 20.28
C ASN A 445 2.13 -15.77 19.45
N ILE A 446 2.91 -16.01 18.39
CA ILE A 446 3.41 -14.93 17.53
C ILE A 446 2.30 -14.49 16.57
N LYS A 447 1.61 -15.42 15.90
CA LYS A 447 0.65 -15.10 14.83
C LYS A 447 -0.64 -14.46 15.32
N GLU A 448 -1.23 -14.99 16.40
CA GLU A 448 -2.57 -14.63 16.87
C GLU A 448 -2.53 -13.81 18.17
N ARG A 449 -1.64 -14.15 19.12
CA ARG A 449 -1.51 -13.40 20.38
C ARG A 449 -0.59 -12.19 20.29
N LEU A 450 0.17 -12.07 19.19
CA LEU A 450 1.11 -10.98 18.92
C LEU A 450 2.19 -10.85 20.00
N ASP A 451 2.60 -11.98 20.58
CA ASP A 451 3.63 -12.04 21.60
C ASP A 451 5.02 -12.09 20.96
N PHE A 452 5.37 -10.98 20.31
CA PHE A 452 6.66 -10.77 19.66
C PHE A 452 7.02 -9.28 19.65
N SER A 453 8.25 -8.94 19.30
CA SER A 453 8.67 -7.55 19.07
C SER A 453 9.77 -7.46 18.04
N CYS A 454 9.69 -6.42 17.20
CA CYS A 454 10.68 -6.09 16.19
C CYS A 454 11.19 -4.67 16.41
N ALA A 455 12.50 -4.48 16.30
CA ALA A 455 13.15 -3.21 16.56
C ALA A 455 14.43 -2.99 15.75
N LEU A 456 14.77 -1.72 15.59
CA LEU A 456 16.01 -1.21 15.01
C LEU A 456 16.89 -0.61 16.10
N PHE A 457 18.19 -0.85 16.00
CA PHE A 457 19.18 -0.42 16.98
C PHE A 457 20.37 0.27 16.33
N SER A 458 21.02 1.20 17.02
CA SER A 458 22.20 1.93 16.56
C SER A 458 23.40 0.99 16.29
N PRO A 459 24.49 1.47 15.66
CA PRO A 459 25.73 0.69 15.52
C PRO A 459 26.29 0.12 16.84
N GLU A 460 25.98 0.76 17.97
CA GLU A 460 26.38 0.34 19.32
C GLU A 460 25.34 -0.56 19.99
N GLY A 461 24.24 -0.88 19.31
CA GLY A 461 23.18 -1.75 19.80
C GLY A 461 22.10 -1.05 20.64
N ARG A 462 22.02 0.29 20.64
CA ARG A 462 21.01 1.04 21.40
C ARG A 462 19.68 1.14 20.65
N LEU A 463 18.55 1.07 21.33
CA LEU A 463 17.24 1.11 20.68
C LEU A 463 17.00 2.46 19.97
N VAL A 464 16.61 2.40 18.69
CA VAL A 464 16.33 3.58 17.85
C VAL A 464 14.85 3.65 17.50
N ALA A 465 14.26 2.54 17.07
CA ALA A 465 12.85 2.47 16.72
C ALA A 465 12.31 1.06 17.00
N ASN A 466 11.03 0.97 17.34
CA ASN A 466 10.35 -0.29 17.60
C ASN A 466 8.92 -0.25 17.08
N ALA A 467 8.41 -1.42 16.76
CA ALA A 467 6.98 -1.60 16.53
C ALA A 467 6.22 -1.58 17.88
N PRO A 468 4.94 -1.19 17.90
CA PRO A 468 4.15 -1.01 19.12
C PRO A 468 3.63 -2.35 19.68
N HIS A 469 4.53 -3.30 19.93
CA HIS A 469 4.21 -4.61 20.48
C HIS A 469 4.44 -4.66 22.01
N VAL A 470 4.81 -5.82 22.55
CA VAL A 470 4.90 -6.08 23.99
C VAL A 470 5.97 -5.20 24.67
N PRO A 471 5.59 -4.27 25.58
CA PRO A 471 6.55 -3.31 26.15
C PRO A 471 7.72 -3.93 26.93
N VAL A 472 7.53 -5.13 27.49
CA VAL A 472 8.56 -5.86 28.26
C VAL A 472 9.78 -6.23 27.41
N HIS A 473 9.60 -6.40 26.10
CA HIS A 473 10.67 -6.76 25.18
C HIS A 473 11.64 -5.59 24.94
N LEU A 474 11.16 -4.35 24.93
CA LEU A 474 11.93 -3.23 24.38
C LEU A 474 13.22 -2.94 25.17
N GLY A 475 13.13 -2.87 26.50
CA GLY A 475 14.31 -2.61 27.33
C GLY A 475 15.30 -3.78 27.36
N SER A 476 14.81 -5.01 27.31
CA SER A 476 15.63 -6.22 27.38
C SER A 476 16.28 -6.57 26.03
N MET A 477 15.60 -6.30 24.91
CA MET A 477 16.18 -6.46 23.58
C MET A 477 17.37 -5.52 23.34
N GLU A 478 17.33 -4.27 23.83
CA GLU A 478 18.51 -3.39 23.78
C GLU A 478 19.72 -4.04 24.45
N GLN A 479 19.53 -4.61 25.64
CA GLN A 479 20.61 -5.31 26.35
C GLN A 479 21.07 -6.56 25.60
N ALA A 480 20.16 -7.29 24.95
CA ALA A 480 20.52 -8.45 24.14
C ALA A 480 21.40 -8.07 22.95
N VAL A 481 21.01 -7.05 22.19
CA VAL A 481 21.78 -6.55 21.04
C VAL A 481 23.13 -6.00 21.49
N MET A 482 23.18 -5.20 22.56
CA MET A 482 24.44 -4.69 23.12
C MET A 482 25.37 -5.81 23.60
N TYR A 483 24.83 -6.84 24.26
CA TYR A 483 25.60 -8.00 24.70
C TYR A 483 26.26 -8.70 23.50
N GLN A 484 25.47 -8.99 22.45
CA GLN A 484 25.98 -9.64 21.24
C GLN A 484 26.99 -8.76 20.50
N HIS A 485 26.72 -7.45 20.36
CA HIS A 485 27.63 -6.48 19.75
C HIS A 485 28.99 -6.49 20.43
N ASN A 486 29.00 -6.42 21.76
CA ASN A 486 30.24 -6.39 22.55
C ASN A 486 30.99 -7.73 22.48
N LYS A 487 30.27 -8.86 22.54
CA LYS A 487 30.87 -10.20 22.45
C LYS A 487 31.56 -10.45 21.11
N TYR A 488 30.97 -9.99 20.00
CA TYR A 488 31.45 -10.27 18.64
C TYR A 488 32.05 -9.07 17.93
N ARG A 489 32.46 -8.04 18.67
CA ARG A 489 32.97 -6.79 18.10
C ARG A 489 34.10 -7.04 17.10
N GLY A 490 33.91 -6.60 15.86
CA GLY A 490 34.90 -6.77 14.78
C GLY A 490 34.99 -8.19 14.18
N THR A 491 34.12 -9.11 14.58
CA THR A 491 34.12 -10.51 14.07
C THR A 491 32.90 -10.87 13.24
N LEU A 492 31.79 -10.14 13.40
CA LEU A 492 30.57 -10.32 12.63
C LEU A 492 30.78 -9.99 11.15
N ARG A 493 30.04 -10.67 10.29
CA ARG A 493 30.06 -10.52 8.83
C ARG A 493 28.65 -10.27 8.28
N PRO A 494 28.53 -9.69 7.07
CA PRO A 494 27.25 -9.57 6.39
C PRO A 494 26.53 -10.92 6.26
N GLY A 495 25.26 -10.97 6.66
CA GLY A 495 24.43 -12.18 6.59
C GLY A 495 24.48 -13.08 7.83
N ASP A 496 25.32 -12.79 8.82
CA ASP A 496 25.29 -13.48 10.11
C ASP A 496 23.96 -13.18 10.83
N VAL A 497 23.38 -14.18 11.51
CA VAL A 497 22.24 -14.01 12.41
C VAL A 497 22.55 -14.70 13.72
N LEU A 498 22.42 -13.97 14.83
CA LEU A 498 22.66 -14.48 16.18
C LEU A 498 21.35 -14.83 16.87
N VAL A 499 21.38 -15.81 17.77
CA VAL A 499 20.22 -16.23 18.58
C VAL A 499 20.55 -16.26 20.07
N ALA A 500 19.65 -15.73 20.90
CA ALA A 500 19.77 -15.73 22.36
C ALA A 500 18.42 -15.59 23.09
N ASN A 501 18.29 -16.20 24.26
CA ASN A 501 17.14 -16.05 25.17
C ASN A 501 17.55 -16.03 26.67
N HIS A 502 18.83 -16.26 26.99
CA HIS A 502 19.27 -16.35 28.37
C HIS A 502 19.21 -14.95 29.03
N PRO A 503 18.76 -14.83 30.30
CA PRO A 503 18.71 -13.55 31.01
C PRO A 503 20.04 -12.77 31.07
N ILE A 504 21.19 -13.47 31.15
CA ILE A 504 22.52 -12.83 31.18
C ILE A 504 22.86 -12.10 29.87
N SER A 505 22.23 -12.51 28.76
CA SER A 505 22.38 -11.95 27.43
C SER A 505 21.12 -11.20 27.00
N GLY A 506 20.38 -10.61 27.94
CA GLY A 506 19.23 -9.74 27.67
C GLY A 506 17.91 -10.46 27.37
N GLY A 507 17.80 -11.75 27.67
CA GLY A 507 16.52 -12.47 27.63
C GLY A 507 15.55 -12.04 28.75
N THR A 508 14.25 -12.12 28.47
CA THR A 508 13.17 -11.85 29.43
C THR A 508 12.80 -13.10 30.21
N HIS A 509 12.48 -14.16 29.49
CA HIS A 509 12.34 -15.53 29.99
C HIS A 509 12.63 -16.50 28.83
N LEU A 510 12.86 -17.79 29.12
CA LEU A 510 13.39 -18.71 28.10
C LEU A 510 12.51 -18.93 26.85
N PRO A 511 11.17 -18.91 26.93
CA PRO A 511 10.30 -18.86 25.76
C PRO A 511 10.57 -17.73 24.77
N ASP A 512 11.06 -16.58 25.24
CA ASP A 512 11.33 -15.41 24.41
C ASP A 512 12.70 -15.51 23.74
N ILE A 513 12.74 -16.00 22.51
CA ILE A 513 13.97 -16.16 21.74
C ILE A 513 14.17 -14.93 20.85
N THR A 514 15.37 -14.36 20.90
CA THR A 514 15.76 -13.16 20.13
C THR A 514 16.72 -13.53 19.02
N CYS A 515 16.33 -13.22 17.78
CA CYS A 515 17.20 -13.23 16.60
C CYS A 515 17.74 -11.82 16.35
N ILE A 516 19.05 -11.69 16.14
CA ILE A 516 19.75 -10.40 16.01
C ILE A 516 20.59 -10.42 14.74
N THR A 517 20.36 -9.45 13.85
CA THR A 517 21.02 -9.37 12.55
C THR A 517 21.79 -8.03 12.42
N PRO A 518 23.12 -8.04 12.31
CA PRO A 518 23.91 -6.85 11.99
C PRO A 518 23.71 -6.45 10.52
N ILE A 519 23.46 -5.15 10.29
CA ILE A 519 23.35 -4.58 8.94
C ILE A 519 24.62 -3.77 8.64
N PHE A 520 25.26 -4.11 7.53
CA PHE A 520 26.54 -3.53 7.14
C PHE A 520 26.42 -2.54 5.98
N TYR A 521 27.40 -1.65 5.92
CA TYR A 521 27.66 -0.72 4.83
C TYR A 521 29.14 -0.77 4.41
N ASN A 522 29.53 -0.01 3.37
CA ASN A 522 30.91 0.06 2.88
C ASN A 522 31.54 -1.33 2.61
N GLU A 523 30.88 -2.13 1.76
CA GLU A 523 31.37 -3.49 1.42
C GLU A 523 31.51 -4.44 2.62
N GLY A 524 30.70 -4.26 3.66
CA GLY A 524 30.72 -5.16 4.83
C GLY A 524 31.68 -4.76 5.94
N LYS A 525 32.24 -3.54 5.91
CA LYS A 525 33.25 -3.10 6.88
C LYS A 525 32.64 -2.50 8.15
N ASP A 526 31.58 -1.71 7.99
CA ASP A 526 30.98 -0.95 9.09
C ASP A 526 29.55 -1.44 9.35
N ILE A 527 29.25 -1.79 10.60
CA ILE A 527 27.87 -2.01 11.04
C ILE A 527 27.19 -0.65 11.17
N ILE A 528 26.10 -0.44 10.45
CA ILE A 528 25.35 0.83 10.46
C ILE A 528 24.12 0.79 11.37
N PHE A 529 23.55 -0.38 11.62
CA PHE A 529 22.50 -0.62 12.60
C PHE A 529 22.34 -2.13 12.82
N TYR A 530 21.58 -2.51 13.84
CA TYR A 530 21.09 -3.88 14.01
C TYR A 530 19.58 -3.92 13.84
N THR A 531 19.10 -5.06 13.34
CA THR A 531 17.70 -5.44 13.49
C THR A 531 17.62 -6.55 14.54
N ALA A 532 16.55 -6.57 15.32
CA ALA A 532 16.26 -7.73 16.18
C ALA A 532 14.77 -8.03 16.20
N SER A 533 14.47 -9.32 16.23
CA SER A 533 13.13 -9.90 16.33
C SER A 533 13.11 -10.85 17.52
N ARG A 534 12.17 -10.65 18.43
CA ARG A 534 11.94 -11.54 19.58
C ARG A 534 10.55 -12.14 19.46
N GLY A 535 10.43 -13.45 19.55
CA GLY A 535 9.16 -14.16 19.53
C GLY A 535 9.01 -15.08 20.75
N HIS A 536 7.80 -15.13 21.30
CA HIS A 536 7.48 -16.04 22.38
C HIS A 536 7.11 -17.42 21.83
N HIS A 537 8.03 -18.38 21.99
CA HIS A 537 7.78 -19.76 21.61
C HIS A 537 6.92 -20.46 22.66
N GLN A 538 5.90 -21.18 22.23
CA GLN A 538 4.98 -21.87 23.15
C GLN A 538 5.68 -22.89 24.05
N GLU A 539 6.83 -23.41 23.63
CA GLU A 539 7.57 -24.46 24.32
C GLU A 539 9.04 -24.41 23.91
N THR A 540 9.94 -24.51 24.88
CA THR A 540 11.41 -24.57 24.72
C THR A 540 12.04 -25.69 25.56
N GLY A 541 11.23 -26.58 26.15
CA GLY A 541 11.65 -27.67 27.03
C GLY A 541 11.40 -27.37 28.51
N GLY A 542 12.01 -28.17 29.38
CA GLY A 542 11.95 -28.03 30.84
C GLY A 542 11.11 -29.11 31.51
N ILE A 543 10.83 -28.92 32.81
CA ILE A 543 10.17 -29.92 33.66
C ILE A 543 8.66 -30.04 33.39
N LEU A 544 8.03 -29.00 32.84
CA LEU A 544 6.61 -28.97 32.50
C LEU A 544 6.36 -28.41 31.09
N PRO A 545 5.29 -28.84 30.41
CA PRO A 545 4.84 -28.20 29.17
C PRO A 545 4.57 -26.71 29.33
N GLY A 546 4.94 -25.95 28.31
CA GLY A 546 4.77 -24.50 28.24
C GLY A 546 5.97 -23.68 28.73
N SER A 547 7.02 -24.32 29.26
CA SER A 547 8.31 -23.69 29.60
C SER A 547 8.20 -22.48 30.54
N MET A 548 7.18 -22.49 31.41
CA MET A 548 6.97 -21.52 32.49
C MET A 548 6.49 -22.22 33.77
N PRO A 549 7.27 -23.15 34.36
CA PRO A 549 6.86 -23.88 35.55
C PRO A 549 6.88 -22.94 36.77
N ALA A 550 5.75 -22.76 37.46
CA ALA A 550 5.69 -21.91 38.65
C ALA A 550 6.54 -22.41 39.84
N GLY A 551 6.96 -23.68 39.81
CA GLY A 551 7.76 -24.33 40.85
C GLY A 551 9.25 -24.42 40.55
N SER A 552 9.75 -23.82 39.46
CA SER A 552 11.17 -23.84 39.13
C SER A 552 12.00 -23.15 40.22
N VAL A 553 13.08 -23.81 40.64
CA VAL A 553 14.11 -23.29 41.55
C VAL A 553 15.45 -23.12 40.84
N SER A 554 15.58 -23.58 39.59
CA SER A 554 16.75 -23.42 38.74
C SER A 554 16.37 -23.18 37.28
N LEU A 555 17.14 -22.34 36.58
CA LEU A 555 16.81 -21.91 35.20
C LEU A 555 16.71 -23.08 34.21
N TYR A 556 17.51 -24.13 34.38
CA TYR A 556 17.48 -25.30 33.49
C TYR A 556 16.14 -26.06 33.55
N GLU A 557 15.34 -25.85 34.59
CA GLU A 557 14.01 -26.45 34.74
C GLU A 557 12.99 -25.77 33.81
N GLU A 558 13.31 -24.60 33.26
CA GLU A 558 12.43 -23.79 32.42
C GLU A 558 12.64 -24.03 30.91
N GLY A 559 13.67 -24.78 30.51
CA GLY A 559 13.90 -25.16 29.10
C GLY A 559 15.26 -24.74 28.56
N ALA A 560 15.32 -24.54 27.24
CA ALA A 560 16.54 -24.24 26.51
C ALA A 560 17.14 -22.87 26.89
N MET A 561 18.43 -22.86 27.22
CA MET A 561 19.16 -21.66 27.66
C MET A 561 20.25 -21.29 26.63
N ILE A 562 19.98 -20.27 25.84
CA ILE A 562 20.82 -19.81 24.73
C ILE A 562 21.43 -18.47 25.10
N VAL A 563 22.72 -18.48 25.44
CA VAL A 563 23.44 -17.24 25.75
C VAL A 563 23.75 -16.48 24.46
N SER A 564 24.26 -17.17 23.44
CA SER A 564 24.72 -16.54 22.20
C SER A 564 25.27 -17.59 21.23
N GLU A 565 24.55 -17.83 20.14
CA GLU A 565 24.95 -18.75 19.06
C GLU A 565 24.69 -18.12 17.68
N PHE A 566 25.33 -18.65 16.64
CA PHE A 566 25.07 -18.27 15.24
C PHE A 566 23.93 -19.13 14.68
N LEU A 567 22.74 -18.56 14.55
CA LEU A 567 21.60 -19.22 13.91
C LEU A 567 21.78 -19.30 12.39
N VAL A 568 22.36 -18.25 11.80
CA VAL A 568 22.75 -18.22 10.39
C VAL A 568 24.21 -17.78 10.29
N LYS A 569 24.99 -18.52 9.52
CA LYS A 569 26.37 -18.19 9.20
C LYS A 569 26.68 -18.55 7.76
N ASP A 570 27.41 -17.66 7.06
CA ASP A 570 27.71 -17.82 5.63
C ASP A 570 26.45 -18.13 4.78
N GLY A 571 25.32 -17.49 5.13
CA GLY A 571 24.03 -17.66 4.46
C GLY A 571 23.29 -18.98 4.73
N THR A 572 23.79 -19.81 5.65
CA THR A 572 23.21 -21.13 5.96
C THR A 572 22.59 -21.12 7.35
N PHE A 573 21.31 -21.53 7.45
CA PHE A 573 20.60 -21.73 8.72
C PHE A 573 21.03 -23.04 9.38
N ASP A 574 21.50 -22.98 10.63
CA ASP A 574 22.03 -24.14 11.36
C ASP A 574 20.93 -24.87 12.14
N GLU A 575 20.16 -25.70 11.42
CA GLU A 575 19.06 -26.48 12.00
C GLU A 575 19.52 -27.55 12.99
N GLU A 576 20.71 -28.11 12.77
CA GLU A 576 21.31 -29.13 13.64
C GLU A 576 21.71 -28.52 14.99
N MET A 577 22.39 -27.37 14.99
CA MET A 577 22.75 -26.66 16.21
C MET A 577 21.52 -26.31 17.04
N ILE A 578 20.50 -25.74 16.43
CA ILE A 578 19.33 -25.27 17.20
C ILE A 578 18.47 -26.45 17.69
N THR A 579 18.41 -27.54 16.94
CA THR A 579 17.76 -28.78 17.38
C THR A 579 18.50 -29.38 18.57
N ARG A 580 19.84 -29.42 18.54
CA ARG A 580 20.63 -29.85 19.70
C ARG A 580 20.32 -29.02 20.94
N ILE A 581 20.29 -27.69 20.81
CA ILE A 581 20.10 -26.77 21.94
C ILE A 581 18.67 -26.79 22.51
N ILE A 582 17.64 -26.90 21.64
CA ILE A 582 16.24 -26.80 22.09
C ILE A 582 15.61 -28.17 22.40
N LEU A 583 16.07 -29.25 21.73
CA LEU A 583 15.55 -30.60 21.95
C LEU A 583 16.50 -31.46 22.80
N GLU A 584 17.76 -31.62 22.38
CA GLU A 584 18.62 -32.63 22.98
C GLU A 584 19.19 -32.22 24.34
N GLU A 585 19.77 -31.03 24.46
CA GLU A 585 20.43 -30.56 25.67
C GLU A 585 19.48 -30.48 26.87
N PRO A 586 18.26 -29.91 26.77
CA PRO A 586 17.33 -29.87 27.89
C PRO A 586 16.84 -31.28 28.29
N SER A 587 16.74 -32.22 27.34
CA SER A 587 16.32 -33.61 27.62
C SER A 587 17.33 -34.41 28.45
N ARG A 588 18.58 -33.96 28.52
CA ARG A 588 19.64 -34.60 29.32
C ARG A 588 19.66 -34.11 30.77
N LEU A 589 18.88 -33.08 31.09
CA LEU A 589 18.84 -32.47 32.42
C LEU A 589 17.81 -33.17 33.31
N PRO A 590 18.07 -33.28 34.64
CA PRO A 590 17.21 -34.05 35.54
C PRO A 590 15.75 -33.57 35.54
N GLY A 591 14.83 -34.47 35.19
CA GLY A 591 13.39 -34.18 35.20
C GLY A 591 12.90 -33.31 34.03
N CYS A 592 13.79 -32.87 33.14
CA CYS A 592 13.45 -32.04 31.99
C CYS A 592 13.18 -32.89 30.74
N SER A 593 12.38 -32.33 29.82
CA SER A 593 12.36 -32.75 28.42
C SER A 593 12.92 -31.66 27.53
N GLY A 594 13.33 -32.04 26.32
CA GLY A 594 13.44 -31.08 25.21
C GLY A 594 12.09 -30.49 24.83
N THR A 595 12.11 -29.55 23.88
CA THR A 595 10.86 -29.03 23.30
C THR A 595 9.98 -30.16 22.78
N ARG A 596 8.68 -30.03 23.03
CA ARG A 596 7.63 -30.92 22.50
C ARG A 596 7.09 -30.42 21.15
N LYS A 597 7.63 -29.29 20.66
CA LYS A 597 7.14 -28.52 19.52
C LYS A 597 8.27 -28.11 18.58
N LEU A 598 9.29 -28.95 18.41
CA LEU A 598 10.48 -28.64 17.61
C LEU A 598 10.13 -28.07 16.23
N ALA A 599 9.18 -28.67 15.51
CA ALA A 599 8.76 -28.16 14.20
C ALA A 599 8.23 -26.72 14.26
N ASP A 600 7.47 -26.35 15.28
CA ASP A 600 6.98 -24.97 15.46
C ASP A 600 8.16 -24.04 15.81
N ASN A 601 9.09 -24.48 16.68
CA ASN A 601 10.30 -23.72 17.01
C ASN A 601 11.16 -23.40 15.78
N ILE A 602 11.45 -24.41 14.94
CA ILE A 602 12.28 -24.22 13.74
C ILE A 602 11.60 -23.28 12.75
N ASN A 603 10.28 -23.41 12.56
CA ASN A 603 9.55 -22.55 11.64
C ASN A 603 9.51 -21.10 12.12
N ASP A 604 9.21 -20.88 13.41
CA ASP A 604 9.18 -19.54 13.99
C ASP A 604 10.57 -18.88 14.01
N LEU A 605 11.67 -19.65 14.07
CA LEU A 605 13.03 -19.11 13.98
C LEU A 605 13.48 -18.81 12.53
N LYS A 606 12.87 -19.47 11.54
CA LYS A 606 13.07 -19.18 10.11
C LYS A 606 12.23 -18.00 9.63
N ALA A 607 11.06 -17.82 10.26
CA ALA A 607 10.11 -16.73 10.05
C ALA A 607 10.69 -15.37 10.44
#